data_AF-A7TQQ6-F1
#
_entry.id   AF-A7TQQ6-F1
#
_cell.length_a   1.000
_cell.length_b   1.000
_cell.length_c   1.000
_cell.angle_alpha   90.00
_cell.angle_beta   90.00
_cell.angle_gamma   90.00
#
_symmetry.space_group_name_H-M   'P 1'
#
loop_
_entity.id
_entity.type
_entity.pdbx_description
1 polymer ?
#
loop_
_entity_poly.entity_id
_entity_poly.type
_entity_poly.pdbx_seq_one_letter_code
_entity_poly.pdbx_strand_id
1 'polypeptide(L)'
;EETFKELSLYTDEFLIHAADVEGLCRGIDETLVKKLYEWTRNIDKHIKIVYAGGAKSVQDLELVDKLSSGKVDLTYGSSLDIFGGELVKFEDCCQWNKSQN
;
A
#
# COMPACT_ATOMS: atom_id res chain seq x y z
N GLU A 1 -12.25 11.85 1.33
CA GLU A 1 -12.51 11.86 2.79
C GLU A 1 -13.92 11.37 3.11
N GLU A 2 -14.99 12.04 2.64
CA GLU A 2 -16.37 11.68 2.96
C GLU A 2 -16.74 10.23 2.62
N THR A 3 -16.36 9.73 1.43
CA THR A 3 -16.57 8.33 1.04
C THR A 3 -15.95 7.33 2.00
N PHE A 4 -14.70 7.56 2.44
CA PHE A 4 -14.04 6.67 3.40
C PHE A 4 -14.73 6.72 4.77
N LYS A 5 -15.15 7.92 5.20
CA LYS A 5 -15.87 8.09 6.46
C LYS A 5 -17.22 7.37 6.46
N GLU A 6 -17.98 7.45 5.38
CA GLU A 6 -19.26 6.75 5.28
C GLU A 6 -19.07 5.23 5.21
N LEU A 7 -18.19 4.76 4.34
CA LEU A 7 -17.97 3.33 4.13
C LEU A 7 -17.30 2.66 5.34
N SER A 8 -16.51 3.41 6.13
CA SER A 8 -15.91 2.91 7.37
C SER A 8 -16.91 2.41 8.42
N LEU A 9 -18.19 2.77 8.29
CA LEU A 9 -19.25 2.26 9.16
C LEU A 9 -19.63 0.80 8.85
N TYR A 10 -19.19 0.28 7.70
CA TYR A 10 -19.61 -1.01 7.16
C TYR A 10 -18.44 -1.95 6.82
N THR A 11 -17.19 -1.51 7.02
CA THR A 11 -16.00 -2.32 6.76
C THR A 11 -14.86 -1.97 7.72
N ASP A 12 -14.06 -2.97 8.06
CA ASP A 12 -12.83 -2.84 8.83
C ASP A 12 -11.58 -2.73 7.93
N GLU A 13 -11.72 -2.91 6.62
CA GLU A 13 -10.60 -2.90 5.67
C GLU A 13 -11.02 -2.35 4.31
N PHE A 14 -10.13 -1.56 3.70
CA PHE A 14 -10.21 -1.11 2.33
C PHE A 14 -9.00 -1.62 1.55
N LEU A 15 -9.23 -2.36 0.47
CA LEU A 15 -8.22 -2.64 -0.54
C LEU A 15 -8.42 -1.68 -1.71
N ILE A 16 -7.47 -0.76 -1.88
CA ILE A 16 -7.47 0.24 -2.95
C ILE A 16 -6.56 -0.24 -4.07
N HIS A 17 -7.18 -0.68 -5.16
CA HIS A 17 -6.46 -1.09 -6.36
C HIS A 17 -6.30 0.10 -7.31
N ALA A 18 -5.07 0.59 -7.47
CA ALA A 18 -4.74 1.61 -8.45
C ALA A 18 -4.51 0.95 -9.83
N ALA A 19 -5.60 0.73 -10.56
CA ALA A 19 -5.60 0.02 -11.85
C ALA A 19 -4.93 0.79 -13.02
N ASP A 20 -4.55 2.05 -12.83
CA ASP A 20 -4.05 2.90 -13.91
C ASP A 20 -2.51 2.89 -13.99
N VAL A 21 -1.96 1.78 -14.49
CA VAL A 21 -0.74 1.63 -15.33
C VAL A 21 -0.44 0.14 -15.58
N GLU A 22 -1.44 -0.67 -15.95
CA GLU A 22 -1.19 -1.98 -16.58
C GLU A 22 -0.32 -1.76 -17.85
N GLY A 23 1.00 -1.83 -17.69
CA GLY A 23 1.98 -1.75 -18.79
C GLY A 23 3.00 -0.61 -18.74
N LEU A 24 2.87 0.40 -17.87
CA LEU A 24 3.82 1.54 -17.84
C LEU A 24 4.94 1.40 -16.79
N CYS A 25 4.90 0.39 -15.91
CA CYS A 25 5.99 0.04 -14.97
C CYS A 25 6.56 1.23 -14.18
N ARG A 26 5.75 2.25 -13.85
CA ARG A 26 6.27 3.49 -13.23
C ARG A 26 6.51 3.39 -11.73
N GLY A 27 6.04 2.33 -11.07
CA GLY A 27 6.09 2.20 -9.61
C GLY A 27 4.76 2.63 -8.98
N ILE A 28 4.77 2.84 -7.67
CA ILE A 28 3.59 3.27 -6.92
C ILE A 28 3.14 4.70 -7.30
N ASP A 29 1.85 4.97 -7.16
CA ASP A 29 1.34 6.35 -7.22
C ASP A 29 1.48 7.02 -5.84
N GLU A 30 2.61 7.72 -5.66
CA GLU A 30 2.92 8.46 -4.43
C GLU A 30 1.85 9.51 -4.07
N THR A 31 1.23 10.14 -5.09
CA THR A 31 0.19 11.16 -4.85
C THR A 31 -1.05 10.51 -4.28
N LEU A 32 -1.45 9.36 -4.83
CA LEU A 32 -2.58 8.59 -4.33
C LEU A 32 -2.32 8.07 -2.91
N VAL A 33 -1.15 7.50 -2.63
CA VAL A 33 -0.79 7.04 -1.27
C VAL A 33 -0.89 8.17 -0.25
N LYS A 34 -0.35 9.35 -0.58
CA LYS A 34 -0.48 10.53 0.29
C LYS A 34 -1.93 10.95 0.48
N LYS A 35 -2.75 10.91 -0.57
CA LYS A 35 -4.18 11.24 -0.50
C LYS A 35 -4.97 10.24 0.34
N LEU A 36 -4.64 8.95 0.25
CA LEU A 36 -5.25 7.92 1.10
C LEU A 36 -5.03 8.23 2.58
N TYR A 37 -3.81 8.60 2.97
CA TYR A 37 -3.56 9.06 4.34
C TYR A 37 -4.36 10.33 4.67
N GLU A 38 -4.31 11.37 3.83
CA GLU A 38 -5.05 12.63 4.09
C GLU A 38 -6.55 12.40 4.30
N TRP A 39 -7.15 11.51 3.50
CA TRP A 39 -8.58 11.19 3.56
C TRP A 39 -8.98 10.25 4.71
N THR A 40 -8.03 9.48 5.24
CA THR A 40 -8.29 8.46 6.27
C THR A 40 -7.63 8.78 7.61
N ARG A 41 -6.81 9.82 7.73
CA ARG A 41 -6.13 10.17 8.99
C ARG A 41 -7.06 10.32 10.20
N ASN A 42 -8.32 10.69 9.97
CA ASN A 42 -9.33 10.90 11.01
C ASN A 42 -10.34 9.75 11.17
N ILE A 43 -10.30 8.71 10.30
CA ILE A 43 -11.10 7.51 10.53
C ILE A 43 -10.42 6.62 11.58
N ASP A 44 -11.20 5.74 12.21
CA ASP A 44 -10.71 4.88 13.27
C ASP A 44 -9.45 4.11 12.85
N LYS A 45 -8.52 3.99 13.79
CA LYS A 45 -7.22 3.33 13.59
C LYS A 45 -7.35 1.81 13.38
N HIS A 46 -8.46 1.19 13.78
CA HIS A 46 -8.66 -0.24 13.52
C HIS A 46 -8.93 -0.53 12.04
N ILE A 47 -9.33 0.49 11.27
CA ILE A 47 -9.67 0.35 9.86
C ILE A 47 -8.40 0.35 9.04
N LYS A 48 -8.14 -0.77 8.38
CA LYS A 48 -6.96 -0.98 7.55
C LYS A 48 -7.15 -0.41 6.16
N ILE A 49 -6.07 0.18 5.63
CA ILE A 49 -6.03 0.69 4.25
C ILE A 49 -4.88 -0.01 3.55
N VAL A 50 -5.20 -0.87 2.60
CA VAL A 50 -4.23 -1.64 1.82
C VAL A 50 -4.18 -1.07 0.39
N TYR A 51 -2.99 -0.65 -0.03
CA TYR A 51 -2.74 -0.18 -1.40
C TYR A 51 -2.19 -1.31 -2.26
N ALA A 52 -2.79 -1.51 -3.43
CA ALA A 52 -2.30 -2.41 -4.47
C ALA A 52 -2.13 -1.63 -5.76
N GLY A 53 -0.89 -1.44 -6.24
CA GLY A 53 -0.64 -0.66 -7.45
C GLY A 53 0.84 -0.55 -7.80
N GLY A 54 1.35 -1.52 -8.57
CA GLY A 54 2.65 -1.36 -9.26
C GLY A 54 3.89 -1.30 -8.36
N ALA A 55 3.82 -1.77 -7.11
CA ALA A 55 4.98 -1.91 -6.24
C ALA A 55 6.02 -2.82 -6.90
N LYS A 56 7.27 -2.37 -6.95
CA LYS A 56 8.34 -3.03 -7.71
C LYS A 56 9.70 -2.97 -7.05
N SER A 57 9.83 -2.31 -5.90
CA SER A 57 11.04 -2.34 -5.10
C SER A 57 10.70 -2.52 -3.63
N VAL A 58 11.56 -3.17 -2.85
CA VAL A 58 11.42 -3.22 -1.39
C VAL A 58 11.43 -1.82 -0.75
N GLN A 59 12.08 -0.83 -1.38
CA GLN A 59 12.07 0.56 -0.88
C GLN A 59 10.69 1.21 -0.97
N ASP A 60 9.76 0.66 -1.76
CA ASP A 60 8.38 1.17 -1.80
C ASP A 60 7.70 1.02 -0.43
N LEU A 61 8.10 0.04 0.41
CA LEU A 61 7.60 -0.09 1.78
C LEU A 61 7.92 1.13 2.65
N GLU A 62 9.18 1.55 2.66
CA GLU A 62 9.63 2.73 3.40
C GLU A 62 9.00 4.02 2.84
N LEU A 63 8.86 4.10 1.52
CA LEU A 63 8.23 5.25 0.86
C LEU A 63 6.74 5.35 1.23
N VAL A 64 6.00 4.25 1.18
CA VAL A 64 4.58 4.21 1.58
C VAL A 64 4.40 4.52 3.06
N ASP A 65 5.24 3.94 3.93
CA ASP A 65 5.23 4.23 5.36
C ASP A 65 5.41 5.73 5.63
N LYS A 66 6.42 6.34 5.00
CA LYS A 66 6.69 7.78 5.11
C LYS A 66 5.56 8.65 4.58
N LEU A 67 5.02 8.33 3.40
CA LEU A 67 3.95 9.12 2.77
C LEU A 67 2.62 9.01 3.53
N SER A 68 2.40 7.88 4.20
CA SER A 68 1.15 7.58 4.89
C SER A 68 1.22 7.69 6.42
N SER A 69 2.39 8.05 6.97
CA SER A 69 2.63 8.02 8.42
C SER A 69 2.28 6.66 9.04
N GLY A 70 2.64 5.57 8.34
CA GLY A 70 2.37 4.19 8.73
C GLY A 70 0.90 3.75 8.67
N LYS A 71 -0.01 4.55 8.08
CA LYS A 71 -1.44 4.21 8.01
C LYS A 71 -1.81 3.31 6.81
N VAL A 72 -1.03 3.32 5.75
CA VAL A 72 -1.32 2.59 4.51
C VAL A 72 -0.36 1.41 4.38
N ASP A 73 -0.91 0.22 4.23
CA ASP A 73 -0.18 -1.01 3.93
C ASP A 73 0.08 -1.14 2.41
N LEU A 74 1.13 -1.84 2.03
CA LEU A 74 1.53 -2.03 0.63
C LEU A 74 1.44 -3.50 0.19
N THR A 75 0.80 -3.74 -0.94
CA THR A 75 0.72 -5.05 -1.58
C THR A 75 1.83 -5.25 -2.60
N TYR A 76 2.48 -6.42 -2.57
CA TYR A 76 3.33 -6.92 -3.64
C TYR A 76 2.69 -8.15 -4.31
N GLY A 77 2.91 -8.28 -5.61
CA GLY A 77 2.36 -9.37 -6.43
C GLY A 77 3.39 -9.86 -7.44
N SER A 78 3.13 -9.64 -8.73
CA SER A 78 3.95 -10.13 -9.85
C SER A 78 5.43 -9.72 -9.83
N SER A 79 5.80 -8.69 -9.05
CA SER A 79 7.19 -8.27 -8.88
C SER A 79 8.03 -9.21 -8.00
N LEU A 80 7.40 -10.08 -7.20
CA LEU A 80 8.08 -10.95 -6.24
C LEU A 80 8.73 -12.17 -6.91
N ASP A 81 9.90 -12.55 -6.41
CA ASP A 81 10.65 -13.76 -6.78
C ASP A 81 9.82 -15.05 -6.67
N ILE A 82 9.00 -15.19 -5.63
CA ILE A 82 8.13 -16.36 -5.44
C ILE A 82 7.04 -16.50 -6.51
N PHE A 83 6.76 -15.44 -7.28
CA PHE A 83 5.82 -15.44 -8.41
C PHE A 83 6.53 -15.37 -9.78
N GLY A 84 7.86 -15.56 -9.81
CA GLY A 84 8.66 -15.49 -11.03
C GLY A 84 9.05 -14.06 -11.45
N GLY A 85 8.80 -13.06 -10.61
CA GLY A 85 9.35 -11.71 -10.78
C GLY A 85 10.82 -11.66 -10.37
N GLU A 86 11.54 -10.61 -10.79
CA GLU A 86 12.97 -10.45 -10.49
C GLU A 86 13.28 -9.18 -9.70
N LEU A 87 12.26 -8.39 -9.38
CA LEU A 87 12.43 -7.03 -8.88
C LEU A 87 12.47 -6.97 -7.35
N VAL A 88 11.74 -7.86 -6.67
CA VAL A 88 11.59 -7.85 -5.21
C VAL A 88 11.72 -9.26 -4.67
N LYS A 89 12.49 -9.44 -3.59
CA LYS A 89 12.55 -10.71 -2.87
C LYS A 89 11.48 -10.76 -1.79
N PHE A 90 10.70 -11.84 -1.75
CA PHE A 90 9.69 -12.05 -0.72
C PHE A 90 10.27 -11.99 0.71
N GLU A 91 11.48 -12.53 0.92
CA GLU A 91 12.13 -12.51 2.22
C GLU A 91 12.45 -11.08 2.68
N ASP A 92 12.83 -10.18 1.78
CA ASP A 92 13.15 -8.79 2.14
C ASP A 92 11.89 -8.05 2.65
N CYS A 93 10.73 -8.28 2.01
CA CYS A 93 9.45 -7.78 2.50
C CYS A 93 9.08 -8.38 3.88
N CYS A 94 9.34 -9.67 4.08
CA CYS A 94 9.11 -10.32 5.36
C CYS A 94 10.02 -9.78 6.46
N GLN A 95 11.28 -9.47 6.15
CA GLN A 95 12.23 -8.86 7.08
C GLN A 95 11.81 -7.44 7.45
N TRP A 96 11.32 -6.65 6.49
CA TRP A 96 10.73 -5.35 6.78
C TRP A 96 9.58 -5.46 7.79
N ASN A 97 8.61 -6.36 7.56
CA ASN A 97 7.49 -6.54 8.49
C ASN A 97 7.96 -6.94 9.91
N LYS A 98 9.03 -7.74 10.02
CA LYS A 98 9.62 -8.10 11.32
C LYS A 98 10.31 -6.92 12.02
N SER A 99 10.81 -5.92 11.29
CA SER A 99 11.48 -4.76 11.88
C SER A 99 10.53 -3.64 12.34
N GLN A 100 9.27 -3.68 11.90
CA GLN A 100 8.22 -2.73 12.32
C GLN A 100 7.47 -3.15 13.60
N ASN A 101 7.75 -4.35 14.14
CA ASN A 101 7.14 -4.89 15.37
C ASN A 101 7.89 -4.47 16.64
#